data_AF-A0A8S3PVW5-F1
#
_entry.id   AF-A0A8S3PVW5-F1
#
_cell.length_a   1.000
_cell.length_b   1.000
_cell.length_c   1.000
_cell.angle_alpha   90.00
_cell.angle_beta   90.00
_cell.angle_gamma   90.00
#
_symmetry.space_group_name_H-M   'P 1'
#
loop_
_entity.id
_entity.type
_entity.pdbx_description
1 polymer ?
#
loop_
_entity_poly.entity_id
_entity_poly.type
_entity_poly.pdbx_seq_one_letter_code
_entity_poly.pdbx_strand_id
1 'polypeptide(L)'
;MPNLSKLGFTIDILLSAVFKYSINLKETPIRCDCKFERFIKTIKFAAKGVHNLICKDPPLLRENRIVDISEDLLKCAISMKNGCPPECNCYEQPSRSRVVVNCSSTRKYKMPSVCLQQDDLDINLSHNFISVFEYRTFLNRTFSINFSNNRITSVDPFVYGIMKLRNINLQHNKIVQIHKNVLLMRNDHTISFGRISIKCSCKMKWIGSWLENQHRRHGVNNSINCHIRGRDIQASSISKMCSFVKPNSTVKYVLLSFMISICVSLMLCLKMKYELCLLLMNFKGLYLNNYDNLEPTRFDVYISCNAENDSIMKWIKTVVFNLETSGFKICWPPRDFNVGDVHVVKFRPK
;
A
#
# COMPACT_ATOMS: atom_id res chain seq x y z
N MET A 1 52.24 13.85 -32.98
CA MET A 1 51.97 12.41 -33.14
C MET A 1 50.61 12.24 -33.80
N PRO A 2 50.51 11.60 -34.98
CA PRO A 2 49.25 11.51 -35.71
C PRO A 2 48.38 10.49 -35.00
N ASN A 3 47.41 11.00 -34.26
CA ASN A 3 46.29 10.20 -33.80
C ASN A 3 45.41 9.97 -35.04
N LEU A 4 45.17 8.72 -35.44
CA LEU A 4 44.28 8.40 -36.56
C LEU A 4 42.86 8.98 -36.36
N SER A 5 42.45 9.24 -35.11
CA SER A 5 41.21 9.98 -34.82
C SER A 5 41.31 11.50 -34.95
N LYS A 6 42.51 12.10 -34.98
CA LYS A 6 42.75 13.51 -35.36
C LYS A 6 42.84 13.72 -36.87
N LEU A 7 43.01 12.66 -37.66
CA LEU A 7 43.07 12.71 -39.12
C LEU A 7 41.68 12.78 -39.78
N GLY A 8 40.60 12.91 -39.01
CA GLY A 8 39.25 13.14 -39.55
C GLY A 8 38.63 11.93 -40.27
N PHE A 9 39.30 10.78 -40.30
CA PHE A 9 38.72 9.56 -40.82
C PHE A 9 37.59 9.11 -39.89
N THR A 10 36.34 9.26 -40.36
CA THR A 10 35.23 8.52 -39.76
C THR A 10 35.55 7.04 -39.89
N ILE A 11 35.08 6.24 -38.92
CA ILE A 11 35.28 4.78 -38.91
C ILE A 11 34.86 4.17 -40.25
N ASP A 12 33.84 4.73 -40.90
CA ASP A 12 33.35 4.31 -42.21
C ASP A 12 34.37 4.54 -43.34
N ILE A 13 35.13 5.64 -43.32
CA ILE A 13 36.20 5.90 -44.30
C ILE A 13 37.41 5.00 -44.00
N LEU A 14 37.75 4.77 -42.73
CA LEU A 14 38.85 3.87 -42.35
C LEU A 14 38.54 2.42 -42.72
N LEU A 15 37.30 1.98 -42.52
CA LEU A 15 36.82 0.68 -42.96
C LEU A 15 36.77 0.58 -44.49
N SER A 16 36.15 1.55 -45.16
CA SER A 16 36.09 1.58 -46.63
C SER A 16 37.49 1.57 -47.23
N ALA A 17 38.44 2.31 -46.65
CA ALA A 17 39.80 2.37 -47.15
C ALA A 17 40.60 1.09 -46.83
N VAL A 18 40.39 0.40 -45.71
CA VAL A 18 41.00 -0.91 -45.42
C VAL A 18 40.42 -2.04 -46.28
N PHE A 19 39.12 -2.00 -46.61
CA PHE A 19 38.47 -3.01 -47.45
C PHE A 19 38.66 -2.76 -48.95
N LYS A 20 38.83 -1.51 -49.37
CA LYS A 20 39.00 -1.11 -50.77
C LYS A 20 40.47 -0.91 -51.18
N TYR A 21 41.34 -0.57 -50.24
CA TYR A 21 42.78 -0.37 -50.46
C TYR A 21 43.60 -1.14 -49.42
N SER A 22 44.70 -1.76 -49.84
CA SER A 22 45.62 -2.46 -48.93
C SER A 22 46.42 -1.44 -48.08
N ILE A 23 45.82 -0.88 -47.04
CA ILE A 23 46.51 0.05 -46.13
C ILE A 23 47.46 -0.73 -45.23
N ASN A 24 48.76 -0.46 -45.34
CA ASN A 24 49.77 -1.02 -44.45
C ASN A 24 49.77 -0.26 -43.11
N LEU A 25 49.29 -0.91 -42.05
CA LEU A 25 49.23 -0.35 -40.70
C LEU A 25 50.34 -0.88 -39.77
N LYS A 26 51.28 -1.73 -40.25
CA LYS A 26 52.27 -2.42 -39.40
C LYS A 26 53.18 -1.49 -38.59
N GLU A 27 53.53 -0.33 -39.13
CA GLU A 27 54.42 0.65 -38.48
C GLU A 27 53.67 1.81 -37.82
N THR A 28 52.33 1.74 -37.78
CA THR A 28 51.53 2.80 -37.16
C THR A 28 51.45 2.59 -35.64
N PRO A 29 51.72 3.61 -34.81
CA PRO A 29 51.54 3.50 -33.36
C PRO A 29 50.05 3.49 -33.02
N ILE A 30 49.48 2.30 -32.86
CA ILE A 30 48.05 2.14 -32.62
C ILE A 30 47.74 2.34 -31.14
N ARG A 31 46.81 3.24 -30.86
CA ARG A 31 46.24 3.46 -29.52
C ARG A 31 44.94 2.68 -29.38
N CYS A 32 44.97 1.66 -28.53
CA CYS A 32 43.85 0.76 -28.27
C CYS A 32 43.05 1.25 -27.05
N ASP A 33 42.35 2.36 -27.22
CA ASP A 33 41.47 2.94 -26.21
C ASP A 33 39.99 2.73 -26.57
N CYS A 34 39.08 3.34 -25.79
CA CYS A 34 37.64 3.24 -26.02
C CYS A 34 37.21 3.67 -27.43
N LYS A 35 37.87 4.67 -28.04
CA LYS A 35 37.46 5.18 -29.36
C LYS A 35 37.79 4.19 -30.47
N PHE A 36 38.76 3.31 -30.20
CA PHE A 36 39.21 2.30 -31.13
C PHE A 36 38.41 1.00 -31.04
N GLU A 37 37.53 0.85 -30.04
CA GLU A 37 36.70 -0.35 -29.84
C GLU A 37 35.88 -0.71 -31.08
N ARG A 38 35.14 0.25 -31.64
CA ARG A 38 34.30 0.00 -32.82
C ARG A 38 35.11 -0.45 -34.03
N PHE A 39 36.32 0.08 -34.22
CA PHE A 39 37.22 -0.36 -35.28
C PHE A 39 37.68 -1.81 -35.05
N ILE A 40 38.15 -2.13 -33.84
CA ILE A 40 38.55 -3.50 -33.46
C ILE A 40 37.42 -4.49 -33.68
N LYS A 41 36.21 -4.13 -33.27
CA LYS A 41 35.02 -4.97 -33.42
C LYS A 41 34.71 -5.27 -34.87
N THR A 42 34.83 -4.29 -35.78
CA THR A 42 34.54 -4.50 -37.20
C THR A 42 35.64 -5.30 -37.91
N ILE A 43 36.91 -5.03 -37.63
CA ILE A 43 38.03 -5.69 -38.35
C ILE A 43 38.25 -7.15 -37.91
N LYS A 44 37.89 -7.52 -36.67
CA LYS A 44 37.99 -8.90 -36.16
C LYS A 44 37.30 -9.92 -37.07
N PHE A 45 36.18 -9.54 -37.68
CA PHE A 45 35.38 -10.43 -38.51
C PHE A 45 35.73 -10.42 -39.99
N ALA A 46 36.53 -9.46 -40.46
CA ALA A 46 36.47 -9.10 -41.88
C ALA A 46 37.83 -8.99 -42.61
N ALA A 47 38.97 -8.79 -41.94
CA ALA A 47 40.19 -8.41 -42.66
C ALA A 47 41.36 -9.43 -42.57
N LYS A 48 41.67 -10.10 -43.69
CA LYS A 48 42.97 -10.78 -43.89
C LYS A 48 44.09 -9.74 -43.81
N GLY A 49 45.05 -9.93 -42.90
CA GLY A 49 46.24 -9.07 -42.75
C GLY A 49 46.26 -8.16 -41.50
N VAL A 50 45.16 -8.09 -40.76
CA VAL A 50 45.04 -7.26 -39.54
C VAL A 50 45.49 -8.01 -38.27
N HIS A 51 45.66 -9.34 -38.35
CA HIS A 51 46.11 -10.20 -37.24
C HIS A 51 47.48 -9.80 -36.64
N ASN A 52 48.31 -9.09 -37.42
CA ASN A 52 49.66 -8.71 -37.00
C ASN A 52 49.76 -7.29 -36.44
N LEU A 53 48.63 -6.58 -36.29
CA LEU A 53 48.63 -5.25 -35.70
C LEU A 53 48.72 -5.32 -34.17
N ILE A 54 49.57 -4.46 -33.63
CA ILE A 54 49.95 -4.45 -32.21
C ILE A 54 49.62 -3.08 -31.63
N CYS A 55 49.08 -3.08 -30.41
CA CYS A 55 48.83 -1.86 -29.66
C CYS A 55 50.15 -1.30 -29.10
N LYS A 56 50.38 0.00 -29.29
CA LYS A 56 51.51 0.71 -28.67
C LYS A 56 51.11 1.47 -27.42
N ASP A 57 49.83 1.82 -27.31
CA ASP A 57 49.23 2.43 -26.13
C ASP A 57 47.80 1.91 -25.91
N PRO A 58 47.24 2.00 -24.69
CA PRO A 58 47.88 2.42 -23.43
C PRO A 58 48.90 1.40 -22.90
N PRO A 59 49.73 1.74 -21.89
CA PRO A 59 50.77 0.86 -21.35
C PRO A 59 50.27 -0.54 -20.96
N LEU A 60 49.03 -0.65 -20.45
CA LEU A 60 48.42 -1.92 -20.07
C LEU A 60 48.12 -2.87 -21.24
N LEU A 61 48.01 -2.34 -22.46
CA LEU A 61 47.72 -3.09 -23.68
C LEU A 61 48.90 -3.07 -24.66
N ARG A 62 50.03 -2.52 -24.25
CA ARG A 62 51.20 -2.39 -25.11
C ARG A 62 51.75 -3.77 -25.47
N GLU A 63 52.18 -3.91 -26.73
CA GLU A 63 52.67 -5.15 -27.33
C GLU A 63 51.63 -6.28 -27.47
N ASN A 64 50.36 -6.04 -27.11
CA ASN A 64 49.29 -7.00 -27.37
C ASN A 64 48.76 -6.86 -28.79
N ARG A 65 48.43 -8.00 -29.40
CA ARG A 65 47.77 -8.03 -30.71
C ARG A 65 46.32 -7.57 -30.58
N ILE A 66 45.89 -6.78 -31.54
CA ILE A 66 44.56 -6.16 -31.55
C ILE A 66 43.43 -7.20 -31.54
N VAL A 67 43.64 -8.33 -32.22
CA VAL A 67 42.66 -9.42 -32.32
C VAL A 67 42.47 -10.17 -31.00
N ASP A 68 43.50 -10.22 -30.16
CA ASP A 68 43.50 -10.96 -28.89
C ASP A 68 42.97 -10.12 -27.72
N ILE A 69 42.82 -8.81 -27.92
CA ILE A 69 42.33 -7.90 -26.88
C ILE A 69 40.82 -8.07 -26.70
N SER A 70 40.44 -8.28 -25.43
CA SER A 70 39.04 -8.23 -25.01
C SER A 70 38.51 -6.80 -25.13
N GLU A 71 37.33 -6.66 -25.72
CA GLU A 71 36.63 -5.38 -25.88
C GLU A 71 36.43 -4.66 -24.53
N ASP A 72 36.26 -5.43 -23.45
CA ASP A 72 36.09 -4.89 -22.10
C ASP A 72 37.32 -4.12 -21.59
N LEU A 73 38.52 -4.34 -22.16
CA LEU A 73 39.75 -3.64 -21.78
C LEU A 73 39.92 -2.29 -22.50
N LEU A 74 39.18 -2.05 -23.59
CA LEU A 74 39.24 -0.83 -24.38
C LEU A 74 38.47 0.29 -23.68
N LYS A 75 39.18 1.05 -22.83
CA LYS A 75 38.61 2.05 -21.93
C LYS A 75 39.25 3.42 -22.14
N CYS A 76 38.51 4.48 -21.79
CA CYS A 76 39.04 5.84 -21.70
C CYS A 76 38.85 6.41 -20.31
N ALA A 77 39.95 6.78 -19.65
CA ALA A 77 39.91 7.40 -18.33
C ALA A 77 39.25 8.79 -18.40
N ILE A 78 38.39 9.09 -17.43
CA ILE A 78 37.74 10.39 -17.24
C ILE A 78 38.37 11.06 -16.03
N SER A 79 38.95 12.23 -16.24
CA SER A 79 39.66 12.98 -15.20
C SER A 79 38.71 13.69 -14.22
N MET A 80 39.22 14.10 -13.07
CA MET A 80 38.48 14.92 -12.10
C MET A 80 37.97 16.23 -12.70
N LYS A 81 38.74 16.86 -13.60
CA LYS A 81 38.33 18.10 -14.30
C LYS A 81 37.05 17.90 -15.12
N ASN A 82 36.78 16.67 -15.54
CA ASN A 82 35.60 16.32 -16.34
C ASN A 82 34.46 15.77 -15.46
N GLY A 83 34.51 15.97 -14.13
CA GLY A 83 33.43 15.62 -13.21
C GLY A 83 33.55 14.25 -12.53
N CYS A 84 34.71 13.58 -12.64
CA CYS A 84 34.98 12.37 -11.85
C CYS A 84 35.20 12.74 -10.37
N PRO A 85 34.54 12.06 -9.41
CA PRO A 85 34.73 12.37 -7.99
C PRO A 85 36.15 12.08 -7.49
N PRO A 86 36.62 12.78 -6.45
CA PRO A 86 37.93 12.54 -5.87
C PRO A 86 38.05 11.11 -5.32
N GLU A 87 39.23 10.52 -5.51
CA GLU A 87 39.60 9.15 -5.14
C GLU A 87 38.85 8.06 -5.91
N CYS A 88 38.02 8.42 -6.89
CA CYS A 88 37.33 7.48 -7.75
C CYS A 88 38.06 7.32 -9.09
N ASN A 89 37.96 6.13 -9.65
CA ASN A 89 38.41 5.84 -11.01
C ASN A 89 37.21 5.84 -11.95
N CYS A 90 37.14 6.82 -12.84
CA CYS A 90 36.07 6.93 -13.82
C CYS A 90 36.57 6.59 -15.22
N TYR A 91 35.79 5.84 -15.99
CA TYR A 91 36.14 5.52 -17.37
C TYR A 91 34.92 5.19 -18.23
N GLU A 92 35.05 5.44 -19.53
CA GLU A 92 34.11 4.98 -20.55
C GLU A 92 34.45 3.55 -20.95
N GLN A 93 33.42 2.70 -21.09
CA GLN A 93 33.54 1.31 -21.54
C GLN A 93 32.51 1.03 -22.66
N PRO A 94 32.89 1.23 -23.93
CA PRO A 94 31.98 1.10 -25.07
C PRO A 94 31.44 -0.30 -25.31
N SER A 95 32.21 -1.35 -24.98
CA SER A 95 31.79 -2.76 -25.10
C SER A 95 30.46 -3.06 -24.40
N ARG A 96 30.13 -2.28 -23.36
CA ARG A 96 28.88 -2.37 -22.59
C ARG A 96 28.05 -1.09 -22.64
N SER A 97 28.42 -0.16 -23.51
CA SER A 97 27.76 1.14 -23.70
C SER A 97 27.49 1.90 -22.39
N ARG A 98 28.52 2.01 -21.53
CA ARG A 98 28.37 2.61 -20.20
C ARG A 98 29.55 3.48 -19.79
N VAL A 99 29.30 4.35 -18.81
CA VAL A 99 30.35 5.09 -18.10
C VAL A 99 30.41 4.60 -16.65
N VAL A 100 31.58 4.12 -16.24
CA VAL A 100 31.78 3.57 -14.90
C VAL A 100 32.36 4.63 -13.98
N VAL A 101 31.78 4.77 -12.79
CA VAL A 101 32.32 5.56 -11.67
C VAL A 101 32.68 4.59 -10.55
N ASN A 102 33.95 4.18 -10.47
CA ASN A 102 34.40 3.24 -9.46
C ASN A 102 34.99 3.96 -8.25
N CYS A 103 34.23 3.99 -7.16
CA CYS A 103 34.59 4.54 -5.86
C CYS A 103 34.65 3.43 -4.78
N SER A 104 34.84 2.18 -5.15
CA SER A 104 34.89 1.06 -4.20
C SER A 104 36.12 1.16 -3.29
N SER A 105 35.98 0.78 -2.01
CA SER A 105 37.09 0.75 -1.05
C SER A 105 37.80 2.10 -0.83
N THR A 106 37.07 3.20 -0.98
CA THR A 106 37.59 4.58 -0.82
C THR A 106 37.26 5.19 0.55
N ARG A 107 36.80 4.36 1.51
CA ARG A 107 36.45 4.77 2.89
C ARG A 107 35.41 5.91 2.95
N LYS A 108 34.50 5.97 1.98
CA LYS A 108 33.45 7.01 1.94
C LYS A 108 32.36 6.73 2.98
N TYR A 109 31.93 7.78 3.68
CA TYR A 109 30.83 7.73 4.66
C TYR A 109 29.51 8.30 4.11
N LYS A 110 29.56 8.99 2.98
CA LYS A 110 28.42 9.58 2.26
C LYS A 110 28.55 9.31 0.77
N MET A 111 27.46 9.44 0.03
CA MET A 111 27.51 9.34 -1.43
C MET A 111 28.33 10.52 -2.00
N PRO A 112 29.21 10.27 -2.99
CA PRO A 112 29.98 11.34 -3.61
C PRO A 112 29.08 12.21 -4.50
N SER A 113 29.50 13.46 -4.72
CA SER A 113 28.95 14.30 -5.77
C SER A 113 29.52 13.85 -7.12
N VAL A 114 28.66 13.35 -8.01
CA VAL A 114 29.03 12.96 -9.37
C VAL A 114 28.60 14.07 -10.33
N CYS A 115 29.57 14.68 -11.02
CA CYS A 115 29.35 15.81 -11.93
C CYS A 115 29.52 15.43 -13.41
N LEU A 116 29.43 14.14 -13.73
CA LEU A 116 29.46 13.62 -15.10
C LEU A 116 28.17 13.98 -15.83
N GLN A 117 28.28 14.39 -17.10
CA GLN A 117 27.13 14.77 -17.94
C GLN A 117 26.57 13.62 -18.78
N GLN A 118 27.32 12.53 -18.84
CA GLN A 118 26.95 11.32 -19.58
C GLN A 118 25.76 10.60 -18.93
N ASP A 119 25.04 9.87 -19.77
CA ASP A 119 23.99 8.94 -19.37
C ASP A 119 24.55 7.53 -19.14
N ASP A 120 23.69 6.64 -18.65
CA ASP A 120 23.98 5.23 -18.40
C ASP A 120 25.21 5.03 -17.50
N LEU A 121 25.20 5.76 -16.39
CA LEU A 121 26.24 5.66 -15.36
C LEU A 121 26.11 4.35 -14.59
N ASP A 122 27.23 3.65 -14.45
CA ASP A 122 27.39 2.48 -13.59
C ASP A 122 28.28 2.85 -12.41
N ILE A 123 27.67 3.03 -11.25
CA ILE A 123 28.32 3.59 -10.07
C ILE A 123 28.64 2.46 -9.09
N ASN A 124 29.92 2.27 -8.78
CA ASN A 124 30.36 1.31 -7.79
C ASN A 124 30.82 2.03 -6.51
N LEU A 125 30.03 1.90 -5.45
CA LEU A 125 30.27 2.44 -4.11
C LEU A 125 30.43 1.34 -3.06
N SER A 126 30.70 0.10 -3.50
CA SER A 126 30.86 -1.05 -2.61
C SER A 126 32.05 -0.91 -1.65
N HIS A 127 32.04 -1.67 -0.55
CA HIS A 127 33.13 -1.71 0.43
C HIS A 127 33.48 -0.34 1.03
N ASN A 128 32.45 0.41 1.42
CA ASN A 128 32.57 1.72 2.05
C ASN A 128 31.81 1.74 3.40
N PHE A 129 31.59 2.92 3.97
CA PHE A 129 30.93 3.11 5.26
C PHE A 129 29.66 3.95 5.16
N ILE A 130 29.02 3.95 3.99
CA ILE A 130 27.81 4.74 3.73
C ILE A 130 26.65 4.16 4.54
N SER A 131 25.92 5.02 5.24
CA SER A 131 24.83 4.63 6.15
C SER A 131 23.43 4.88 5.60
N VAL A 132 23.29 5.72 4.58
CA VAL A 132 22.00 6.08 3.98
C VAL A 132 22.14 6.13 2.46
N PHE A 133 21.22 5.49 1.74
CA PHE A 133 21.08 5.70 0.30
C PHE A 133 20.13 6.89 0.09
N GLU A 134 20.72 8.07 -0.02
CA GLU A 134 20.03 9.34 -0.23
C GLU A 134 19.76 9.62 -1.72
N TYR A 135 18.70 10.37 -2.01
CA TYR A 135 18.46 10.86 -3.36
C TYR A 135 19.56 11.85 -3.78
N ARG A 136 20.11 11.64 -4.98
CA ARG A 136 21.07 12.54 -5.64
C ARG A 136 20.68 12.74 -7.10
N THR A 137 20.90 13.94 -7.65
CA THR A 137 20.50 14.29 -9.02
C THR A 137 21.14 13.41 -10.08
N PHE A 138 22.38 12.94 -9.87
CA PHE A 138 23.05 12.03 -10.81
C PHE A 138 22.34 10.68 -10.97
N LEU A 139 21.50 10.28 -10.02
CA LEU A 139 20.73 9.04 -10.11
C LEU A 139 19.77 9.05 -11.31
N ASN A 140 19.31 10.23 -11.75
CA ASN A 140 18.47 10.35 -12.95
C ASN A 140 19.18 9.97 -14.25
N ARG A 141 20.52 9.83 -14.21
CA ARG A 141 21.38 9.39 -15.32
C ARG A 141 22.09 8.07 -15.01
N THR A 142 21.81 7.48 -13.85
CA THR A 142 22.45 6.25 -13.39
C THR A 142 21.60 5.07 -13.81
N PHE A 143 22.23 4.08 -14.45
CA PHE A 143 21.60 2.83 -14.81
C PHE A 143 21.75 1.79 -13.69
N SER A 144 22.96 1.68 -13.12
CA SER A 144 23.28 0.73 -12.06
C SER A 144 24.02 1.38 -10.91
N ILE A 145 23.70 0.97 -9.68
CA ILE A 145 24.43 1.37 -8.49
C ILE A 145 24.72 0.17 -7.58
N ASN A 146 25.98 0.02 -7.20
CA ASN A 146 26.43 -1.01 -6.29
C ASN A 146 26.85 -0.42 -4.95
N PHE A 147 26.09 -0.73 -3.90
CA PHE A 147 26.35 -0.39 -2.50
C PHE A 147 26.70 -1.60 -1.65
N SER A 148 27.08 -2.74 -2.24
CA SER A 148 27.37 -3.93 -1.45
C SER A 148 28.46 -3.67 -0.40
N ASN A 149 28.37 -4.33 0.75
CA ASN A 149 29.35 -4.19 1.84
C ASN A 149 29.49 -2.73 2.33
N ASN A 150 28.36 -2.11 2.68
CA ASN A 150 28.30 -0.80 3.33
C ASN A 150 27.59 -0.92 4.69
N ARG A 151 27.14 0.20 5.26
CA ARG A 151 26.42 0.26 6.54
C ARG A 151 25.00 0.82 6.37
N ILE A 152 24.42 0.68 5.17
CA ILE A 152 23.16 1.33 4.82
C ILE A 152 22.03 0.76 5.68
N THR A 153 21.31 1.64 6.37
CA THR A 153 20.15 1.27 7.20
C THR A 153 18.81 1.63 6.57
N SER A 154 18.81 2.64 5.69
CA SER A 154 17.61 3.16 5.02
C SER A 154 17.91 3.62 3.59
N VAL A 155 16.86 3.56 2.77
CA VAL A 155 16.85 4.07 1.40
C VAL A 155 15.79 5.16 1.33
N ASP A 156 16.17 6.29 0.73
CA ASP A 156 15.28 7.41 0.50
C ASP A 156 14.08 7.00 -0.38
N PRO A 157 12.82 7.27 0.02
CA PRO A 157 11.63 6.93 -0.75
C PRO A 157 11.61 7.46 -2.20
N PHE A 158 12.32 8.55 -2.51
CA PHE A 158 12.41 9.12 -3.85
C PHE A 158 13.23 8.25 -4.81
N VAL A 159 14.20 7.48 -4.30
CA VAL A 159 15.07 6.62 -5.12
C VAL A 159 14.27 5.57 -5.89
N TYR A 160 13.22 5.02 -5.27
CA TYR A 160 12.39 4.00 -5.91
C TYR A 160 11.56 4.52 -7.10
N GLY A 161 11.41 5.84 -7.25
CA GLY A 161 10.71 6.45 -8.38
C GLY A 161 11.62 6.78 -9.57
N ILE A 162 12.94 6.55 -9.45
CA ILE A 162 13.90 6.95 -10.48
C ILE A 162 13.80 5.99 -11.67
N MET A 163 13.37 6.53 -12.80
CA MET A 163 13.06 5.75 -13.99
C MET A 163 14.29 5.11 -14.64
N LYS A 164 15.45 5.79 -14.65
CA LYS A 164 16.68 5.28 -15.28
C LYS A 164 17.43 4.25 -14.42
N LEU A 165 17.31 4.33 -13.09
CA LEU A 165 18.04 3.47 -12.16
C LEU A 165 17.44 2.08 -12.13
N ARG A 166 18.00 1.13 -12.89
CA ARG A 166 17.47 -0.24 -13.02
C ARG A 166 18.02 -1.20 -12.00
N ASN A 167 19.31 -1.13 -11.72
CA ASN A 167 20.01 -2.16 -10.96
C ASN A 167 20.55 -1.57 -9.66
N ILE A 168 20.04 -2.07 -8.53
CA ILE A 168 20.43 -1.60 -7.20
C ILE A 168 20.95 -2.78 -6.39
N ASN A 169 22.24 -2.80 -6.06
CA ASN A 169 22.81 -3.80 -5.16
C ASN A 169 23.02 -3.23 -3.76
N LEU A 170 22.28 -3.74 -2.78
CA LEU A 170 22.32 -3.39 -1.36
C LEU A 170 22.75 -4.59 -0.48
N GLN A 171 23.30 -5.66 -1.05
CA GLN A 171 23.72 -6.83 -0.29
C GLN A 171 24.76 -6.47 0.78
N HIS A 172 24.77 -7.22 1.89
CA HIS A 172 25.70 -6.99 3.01
C HIS A 172 25.62 -5.57 3.57
N ASN A 173 24.40 -5.09 3.79
CA ASN A 173 24.09 -3.84 4.50
C ASN A 173 23.25 -4.12 5.75
N LYS A 174 22.85 -3.07 6.47
CA LYS A 174 22.10 -3.14 7.72
C LYS A 174 20.67 -2.62 7.56
N ILE A 175 20.03 -2.92 6.43
CA ILE A 175 18.69 -2.42 6.12
C ILE A 175 17.69 -2.98 7.13
N VAL A 176 16.99 -2.08 7.84
CA VAL A 176 16.03 -2.45 8.89
C VAL A 176 14.57 -2.34 8.44
N GLN A 177 14.33 -1.68 7.32
CA GLN A 177 13.00 -1.43 6.78
C GLN A 177 13.03 -1.31 5.25
N ILE A 178 11.93 -1.72 4.61
CA ILE A 178 11.72 -1.52 3.16
C ILE A 178 10.48 -0.66 2.99
N HIS A 179 10.66 0.47 2.31
CA HIS A 179 9.56 1.39 2.07
C HIS A 179 8.59 0.84 1.02
N LYS A 180 7.29 1.13 1.16
CA LYS A 180 6.26 0.70 0.19
C LYS A 180 6.50 1.21 -1.24
N ASN A 181 7.28 2.29 -1.39
CA ASN A 181 7.63 2.86 -2.69
C ASN A 181 8.46 1.92 -3.56
N VAL A 182 9.00 0.83 -3.00
CA VAL A 182 9.59 -0.24 -3.82
C VAL A 182 8.60 -0.79 -4.87
N LEU A 183 7.29 -0.65 -4.63
CA LEU A 183 6.22 -0.97 -5.58
C LEU A 183 6.09 0.01 -6.75
N LEU A 184 6.70 1.20 -6.66
CA LEU A 184 6.78 2.16 -7.77
C LEU A 184 7.82 1.75 -8.81
N MET A 185 8.75 0.87 -8.44
CA MET A 185 9.75 0.36 -9.38
C MET A 185 9.06 -0.50 -10.44
N ARG A 186 9.45 -0.30 -11.69
CA ARG A 186 8.91 -1.06 -12.81
C ARG A 186 9.43 -2.50 -12.76
N ASN A 187 8.78 -3.35 -13.54
CA ASN A 187 9.07 -4.78 -13.57
C ASN A 187 10.48 -5.13 -14.10
N ASP A 188 11.10 -4.23 -14.85
CA ASP A 188 12.46 -4.31 -15.38
C ASP A 188 13.54 -3.86 -14.38
N HIS A 189 13.15 -3.29 -13.23
CA HIS A 189 14.07 -2.93 -12.15
C HIS A 189 14.42 -4.15 -11.29
N THR A 190 15.67 -4.17 -10.84
CA THR A 190 16.24 -5.16 -9.93
C THR A 190 16.77 -4.49 -8.66
N ILE A 191 16.43 -5.05 -7.49
CA ILE A 191 17.03 -4.64 -6.22
C ILE A 191 17.45 -5.88 -5.43
N SER A 192 18.73 -5.92 -5.06
CA SER A 192 19.31 -7.02 -4.29
C SER A 192 19.57 -6.56 -2.85
N PHE A 193 18.69 -6.95 -1.92
CA PHE A 193 18.90 -6.76 -0.49
C PHE A 193 19.79 -7.84 0.12
N GLY A 194 19.85 -9.03 -0.49
CA GLY A 194 20.52 -10.19 0.08
C GLY A 194 19.74 -10.74 1.27
N ARG A 195 20.40 -10.99 2.41
CA ARG A 195 19.77 -11.48 3.63
C ARG A 195 19.58 -10.36 4.64
N ILE A 196 18.33 -10.04 4.96
CA ILE A 196 17.97 -8.98 5.93
C ILE A 196 16.82 -9.43 6.83
N SER A 197 16.77 -8.88 8.04
CA SER A 197 15.66 -9.07 8.99
C SER A 197 15.06 -7.72 9.32
N ILE A 198 13.77 -7.54 9.02
CA ILE A 198 13.07 -6.26 9.12
C ILE A 198 11.83 -6.38 10.01
N LYS A 199 11.37 -5.26 10.55
CA LYS A 199 10.07 -5.21 11.23
C LYS A 199 8.96 -5.24 10.18
N CYS A 200 8.13 -6.28 10.24
CA CYS A 200 7.03 -6.47 9.32
C CYS A 200 5.70 -6.03 9.91
N SER A 201 4.79 -5.56 9.05
CA SER A 201 3.41 -5.23 9.42
C SER A 201 2.43 -5.72 8.37
N CYS A 202 1.13 -5.75 8.72
CA CYS A 202 0.08 -6.12 7.77
C CYS A 202 -0.12 -5.13 6.61
N LYS A 203 0.58 -4.00 6.60
CA LYS A 203 0.65 -3.10 5.44
C LYS A 203 1.61 -3.63 4.36
N MET A 204 2.43 -4.64 4.67
CA MET A 204 3.47 -5.20 3.80
C MET A 204 3.07 -6.53 3.14
N LYS A 205 1.76 -6.80 2.98
CA LYS A 205 1.26 -8.02 2.30
C LYS A 205 1.82 -8.19 0.88
N TRP A 206 2.25 -7.10 0.26
CA TRP A 206 2.85 -7.05 -1.07
C TRP A 206 4.22 -7.76 -1.17
N ILE A 207 4.95 -7.94 -0.06
CA ILE A 207 6.35 -8.37 -0.12
C ILE A 207 6.52 -9.79 -0.68
N GLY A 208 5.55 -10.68 -0.44
CA GLY A 208 5.58 -12.04 -0.95
C GLY A 208 5.50 -12.09 -2.48
N SER A 209 4.48 -11.45 -3.07
CA SER A 209 4.32 -11.40 -4.52
C SER A 209 5.45 -10.61 -5.19
N TRP A 210 5.95 -9.58 -4.53
CA TRP A 210 7.09 -8.81 -5.01
C TRP A 210 8.37 -9.66 -5.06
N LEU A 211 8.69 -10.41 -4.00
CA LEU A 211 9.84 -11.32 -3.96
C LEU A 211 9.78 -12.38 -5.09
N GLU A 212 8.61 -12.97 -5.27
CA GLU A 212 8.38 -13.97 -6.32
C GLU A 212 8.60 -13.39 -7.72
N ASN A 213 8.12 -12.17 -7.97
CA ASN A 213 8.32 -11.48 -9.23
C ASN A 213 9.80 -11.14 -9.50
N GLN A 214 10.55 -10.73 -8.48
CA GLN A 214 11.97 -10.44 -8.60
C GLN A 214 12.79 -11.71 -8.91
N HIS A 215 12.49 -12.82 -8.23
CA HIS A 215 13.14 -14.11 -8.50
C HIS A 215 12.83 -14.60 -9.92
N ARG A 216 11.55 -14.64 -10.30
CA ARG A 216 11.10 -15.20 -11.58
C ARG A 216 11.65 -14.44 -12.79
N ARG A 217 11.74 -13.11 -12.71
CA ARG A 217 12.16 -12.28 -13.85
C ARG A 217 13.67 -12.08 -13.93
N HIS A 218 14.34 -11.97 -12.79
CA HIS A 218 15.72 -11.47 -12.74
C HIS A 218 16.69 -12.44 -12.05
N GLY A 219 16.23 -13.58 -11.55
CA GLY A 219 17.05 -14.53 -10.79
C GLY A 219 17.57 -13.96 -9.47
N VAL A 220 17.01 -12.85 -8.97
CA VAL A 220 17.46 -12.20 -7.74
C VAL A 220 16.85 -12.89 -6.51
N ASN A 221 17.72 -13.47 -5.68
CA ASN A 221 17.33 -14.18 -4.47
C ASN A 221 17.47 -13.30 -3.22
N ASN A 222 16.41 -12.58 -2.89
CA ASN A 222 16.32 -11.81 -1.64
C ASN A 222 15.77 -12.70 -0.51
N SER A 223 16.57 -12.88 0.54
CA SER A 223 16.18 -13.60 1.76
C SER A 223 15.74 -12.60 2.83
N ILE A 224 14.48 -12.18 2.76
CA ILE A 224 13.91 -11.18 3.66
C ILE A 224 13.12 -11.89 4.75
N ASN A 225 13.55 -11.70 6.00
CA ASN A 225 12.88 -12.21 7.19
C ASN A 225 12.17 -11.09 7.94
N CYS A 226 11.12 -11.45 8.64
CA CYS A 226 10.35 -10.61 9.54
C CYS A 226 10.70 -10.94 10.97
N HIS A 227 11.25 -9.96 11.68
CA HIS A 227 11.49 -10.05 13.10
C HIS A 227 10.19 -9.75 13.87
N ILE A 228 9.61 -10.77 14.51
CA ILE A 228 8.37 -10.67 15.29
C ILE A 228 8.60 -11.29 16.66
N ARG A 229 8.65 -10.46 17.71
CA ARG A 229 8.74 -10.90 19.12
C ARG A 229 9.84 -11.96 19.36
N GLY A 230 11.05 -11.74 18.82
CA GLY A 230 12.18 -12.64 19.00
C GLY A 230 12.25 -13.85 18.04
N ARG A 231 11.31 -13.99 17.12
CA ARG A 231 11.36 -15.01 16.05
C ARG A 231 11.48 -14.36 14.68
N ASP A 232 12.24 -15.02 13.81
CA ASP A 232 12.38 -14.64 12.40
C ASP A 232 11.56 -15.60 11.54
N ILE A 233 10.62 -15.05 10.76
CA ILE A 233 9.83 -15.79 9.78
C ILE A 233 10.07 -15.23 8.38
N GLN A 234 9.93 -16.04 7.33
CA GLN A 234 10.09 -15.52 5.96
C GLN A 234 9.00 -14.50 5.63
N ALA A 235 9.38 -13.35 5.06
CA ALA A 235 8.46 -12.25 4.80
C ALA A 235 7.33 -12.59 3.79
N SER A 236 7.55 -13.59 2.93
CA SER A 236 6.52 -14.13 2.04
C SER A 236 5.28 -14.66 2.79
N SER A 237 5.43 -15.03 4.07
CA SER A 237 4.36 -15.58 4.89
C SER A 237 3.46 -14.52 5.56
N ILE A 238 3.83 -13.23 5.50
CA ILE A 238 3.05 -12.14 6.12
C ILE A 238 1.62 -12.09 5.58
N SER A 239 1.44 -12.27 4.27
CA SER A 239 0.13 -12.16 3.62
C SER A 239 -0.88 -13.13 4.24
N LYS A 240 -0.46 -14.38 4.49
CA LYS A 240 -1.26 -15.46 5.10
C LYS A 240 -1.57 -15.19 6.57
N MET A 241 -0.63 -14.61 7.33
CA MET A 241 -0.86 -14.27 8.75
C MET A 241 -1.83 -13.10 8.89
N CYS A 242 -1.73 -12.10 8.01
CA CYS A 242 -2.51 -10.88 8.08
C CYS A 242 -3.89 -10.96 7.41
N SER A 243 -4.26 -12.09 6.80
CA SER A 243 -5.63 -12.35 6.31
C SER A 243 -6.64 -12.63 7.43
N PHE A 244 -6.18 -12.92 8.64
CA PHE A 244 -7.03 -13.15 9.83
C PHE A 244 -7.47 -11.86 10.54
N VAL A 245 -6.92 -10.70 10.18
CA VAL A 245 -7.32 -9.40 10.73
C VAL A 245 -8.10 -8.62 9.67
N LYS A 246 -9.27 -9.13 9.30
CA LYS A 246 -10.36 -8.26 8.82
C LYS A 246 -11.04 -7.69 10.06
N PRO A 247 -11.51 -6.43 10.09
CA PRO A 247 -12.36 -5.95 11.18
C PRO A 247 -13.51 -6.95 11.32
N ASN A 248 -13.49 -7.65 12.46
CA ASN A 248 -14.21 -8.90 12.68
C ASN A 248 -15.66 -8.72 12.25
N SER A 249 -16.10 -9.40 11.19
CA SER A 249 -17.53 -9.43 10.84
C SER A 249 -18.37 -9.87 12.05
N THR A 250 -17.79 -10.69 12.93
CA THR A 250 -18.32 -11.03 14.26
C THR A 250 -18.63 -9.81 15.13
N VAL A 251 -17.84 -8.74 15.13
CA VAL A 251 -18.19 -7.51 15.89
C VAL A 251 -19.43 -6.84 15.30
N LYS A 252 -19.58 -6.83 13.96
CA LYS A 252 -20.80 -6.31 13.32
C LYS A 252 -22.03 -7.14 13.69
N TYR A 253 -21.92 -8.47 13.67
CA TYR A 253 -23.02 -9.37 14.02
C TYR A 253 -23.35 -9.32 15.53
N VAL A 254 -22.35 -9.16 16.39
CA VAL A 254 -22.55 -8.98 17.85
C VAL A 254 -23.26 -7.66 18.15
N LEU A 255 -22.84 -6.56 17.52
CA LEU A 255 -23.53 -5.27 17.66
C LEU A 255 -24.97 -5.33 17.13
N LEU A 256 -25.20 -5.98 15.98
CA LEU A 256 -26.54 -6.15 15.43
C LEU A 256 -27.43 -6.99 16.35
N SER A 257 -26.90 -8.09 16.90
CA SER A 257 -27.60 -8.93 17.88
C SER A 257 -27.96 -8.17 19.16
N PHE A 258 -27.04 -7.34 19.66
CA PHE A 258 -27.28 -6.49 20.83
C PHE A 258 -28.39 -5.45 20.57
N MET A 259 -28.37 -4.80 19.40
CA MET A 259 -29.42 -3.85 19.00
C MET A 259 -30.79 -4.52 18.86
N ILE A 260 -30.85 -5.72 18.26
CA ILE A 260 -32.10 -6.49 18.15
C ILE A 260 -32.60 -6.88 19.54
N SER A 261 -31.70 -7.35 20.42
CA SER A 261 -32.06 -7.73 21.80
C SER A 261 -32.59 -6.54 22.61
N ILE A 262 -31.99 -5.35 22.49
CA ILE A 262 -32.48 -4.12 23.09
C ILE A 262 -33.87 -3.76 22.55
N CYS A 263 -34.07 -3.82 21.23
CA CYS A 263 -35.38 -3.53 20.62
C CYS A 263 -36.46 -4.51 21.09
N VAL A 264 -36.18 -5.81 21.10
CA VAL A 264 -37.12 -6.83 21.58
C VAL A 264 -37.43 -6.62 23.06
N SER A 265 -36.41 -6.33 23.88
CA SER A 265 -36.58 -6.04 25.30
C SER A 265 -37.41 -4.79 25.53
N LEU A 266 -37.19 -3.72 24.76
CA LEU A 266 -38.00 -2.50 24.79
C LEU A 266 -39.45 -2.79 24.38
N MET A 267 -39.68 -3.56 23.31
CA MET A 267 -41.02 -3.94 22.87
C MET A 267 -41.75 -4.79 23.91
N LEU A 268 -41.05 -5.74 24.53
CA LEU A 268 -41.58 -6.54 25.64
C LEU A 268 -41.86 -5.67 26.87
N CYS A 269 -40.96 -4.76 27.24
CA CYS A 269 -41.16 -3.81 28.34
C CYS A 269 -42.34 -2.88 28.06
N LEU A 270 -42.54 -2.42 26.83
CA LEU A 270 -43.70 -1.61 26.45
C LEU A 270 -44.99 -2.43 26.54
N LYS A 271 -45.00 -3.68 26.09
CA LYS A 271 -46.15 -4.58 26.21
C LYS A 271 -46.47 -4.91 27.68
N MET A 272 -45.46 -5.27 28.45
CA MET A 272 -45.57 -5.55 29.88
C MET A 272 -45.86 -4.30 30.69
N LYS A 273 -45.52 -3.07 30.24
CA LYS A 273 -45.91 -1.83 30.93
C LYS A 273 -47.43 -1.73 31.03
N TYR A 274 -48.17 -2.12 30.01
CA TYR A 274 -49.64 -2.11 30.06
C TYR A 274 -50.17 -3.18 31.01
N GLU A 275 -49.66 -4.42 30.93
CA GLU A 275 -50.08 -5.50 31.85
C GLU A 275 -49.63 -5.26 33.30
N LEU A 276 -48.45 -4.69 33.52
CA LEU A 276 -47.93 -4.30 34.84
C LEU A 276 -48.67 -3.07 35.37
N CYS A 277 -49.08 -2.12 34.52
CA CYS A 277 -50.02 -1.07 34.93
C CYS A 277 -51.36 -1.67 35.36
N LEU A 278 -51.92 -2.59 34.58
CA LEU A 278 -53.18 -3.26 34.91
C LEU A 278 -53.05 -4.08 36.21
N LEU A 279 -51.97 -4.83 36.38
CA LEU A 279 -51.68 -5.58 37.59
C LEU A 279 -51.40 -4.65 38.77
N LEU A 280 -50.64 -3.55 38.62
CA LEU A 280 -50.43 -2.56 39.69
C LEU A 280 -51.70 -1.80 40.05
N MET A 281 -52.57 -1.51 39.07
CA MET A 281 -53.91 -0.96 39.32
C MET A 281 -54.77 -1.94 40.13
N ASN A 282 -54.65 -3.25 39.85
CA ASN A 282 -55.34 -4.31 40.59
C ASN A 282 -54.72 -4.58 41.98
N PHE A 283 -53.39 -4.52 42.10
CA PHE A 283 -52.64 -4.86 43.33
C PHE A 283 -52.55 -3.70 44.32
N LYS A 284 -52.47 -2.45 43.86
CA LYS A 284 -52.46 -1.28 44.75
C LYS A 284 -53.85 -0.83 45.17
N GLY A 285 -54.93 -1.41 44.64
CA GLY A 285 -56.29 -0.97 44.95
C GLY A 285 -56.45 0.56 44.82
N LEU A 286 -55.74 1.17 43.86
CA LEU A 286 -55.64 2.63 43.72
C LEU A 286 -56.85 3.19 42.94
N TYR A 287 -58.03 2.73 43.32
CA TYR A 287 -59.32 3.31 42.99
C TYR A 287 -60.03 3.78 44.27
N LEU A 288 -59.30 4.27 45.29
CA LEU A 288 -59.97 4.63 46.55
C LEU A 288 -59.32 5.70 47.43
N ASN A 289 -58.44 6.58 46.92
CA ASN A 289 -57.82 7.61 47.79
C ASN A 289 -57.81 9.03 47.21
N ASN A 290 -58.73 9.39 46.30
CA ASN A 290 -58.81 10.78 45.83
C ASN A 290 -60.25 11.22 45.49
N TYR A 291 -61.25 10.70 46.21
CA TYR A 291 -62.67 10.96 45.95
C TYR A 291 -63.48 11.25 47.21
N ASP A 292 -62.83 11.71 48.29
CA ASP A 292 -63.49 12.06 49.56
C ASP A 292 -64.22 13.42 49.53
N ASN A 293 -64.47 14.00 48.36
CA ASN A 293 -65.27 15.23 48.22
C ASN A 293 -66.16 15.19 46.97
N LEU A 294 -67.01 14.18 46.84
CA LEU A 294 -68.10 14.25 45.85
C LEU A 294 -69.47 14.02 46.49
N GLU A 295 -70.35 14.96 46.18
CA GLU A 295 -71.76 14.99 46.53
C GLU A 295 -72.47 13.66 46.25
N PRO A 296 -73.49 13.29 47.05
CA PRO A 296 -74.22 12.05 46.88
C PRO A 296 -74.83 11.97 45.47
N THR A 297 -74.49 10.91 44.72
CA THR A 297 -75.04 10.67 43.39
C THR A 297 -76.56 10.50 43.47
N ARG A 298 -77.30 11.26 42.65
CA ARG A 298 -78.78 11.27 42.63
C ARG A 298 -79.42 9.91 42.29
N PHE A 299 -78.66 9.02 41.63
CA PHE A 299 -79.11 7.73 41.13
C PHE A 299 -78.09 6.62 41.42
N ASP A 300 -78.57 5.41 41.65
CA ASP A 300 -77.81 4.19 41.93
C ASP A 300 -77.50 3.36 40.67
N VAL A 301 -78.39 3.40 39.67
CA VAL A 301 -78.27 2.65 38.41
C VAL A 301 -78.54 3.56 37.22
N TYR A 302 -77.66 3.55 36.21
CA TYR A 302 -77.86 4.26 34.94
C TYR A 302 -78.08 3.25 33.81
N ILE A 303 -79.18 3.38 33.08
CA ILE A 303 -79.51 2.47 31.96
C ILE A 303 -79.19 3.16 30.63
N SER A 304 -78.22 2.60 29.91
CA SER A 304 -77.88 3.00 28.54
C SER A 304 -78.41 1.97 27.56
N CYS A 305 -79.30 2.37 26.67
CA CYS A 305 -79.92 1.48 25.68
C CYS A 305 -80.14 2.21 24.35
N ASN A 306 -80.24 1.45 23.26
CA ASN A 306 -80.67 2.00 21.99
C ASN A 306 -82.18 2.30 22.03
N ALA A 307 -82.54 3.59 22.03
CA ALA A 307 -83.92 4.05 22.13
C ALA A 307 -84.76 3.78 20.87
N GLU A 308 -84.13 3.44 19.74
CA GLU A 308 -84.82 3.16 18.47
C GLU A 308 -85.41 1.74 18.39
N ASN A 309 -85.14 0.88 19.36
CA ASN A 309 -85.63 -0.49 19.38
C ASN A 309 -86.80 -0.68 20.37
N ASP A 310 -88.03 -0.70 19.84
CA ASP A 310 -89.27 -0.82 20.62
C ASP A 310 -89.32 -2.07 21.52
N SER A 311 -88.74 -3.18 21.06
CA SER A 311 -88.74 -4.44 21.83
C SER A 311 -87.85 -4.33 23.07
N ILE A 312 -86.68 -3.69 22.93
CA ILE A 312 -85.76 -3.41 24.03
C ILE A 312 -86.39 -2.39 24.99
N MET A 313 -87.03 -1.35 24.47
CA MET A 313 -87.68 -0.32 25.29
C MET A 313 -88.81 -0.88 26.15
N LYS A 314 -89.58 -1.85 25.63
CA LYS A 314 -90.63 -2.53 26.41
C LYS A 314 -90.05 -3.39 27.53
N TRP A 315 -88.95 -4.09 27.27
CA TRP A 315 -88.25 -4.89 28.29
C TRP A 315 -87.62 -4.01 29.37
N ILE A 316 -86.99 -2.88 28.99
CA ILE A 316 -86.36 -1.95 29.93
C ILE A 316 -87.38 -1.36 30.90
N LYS A 317 -88.59 -1.04 30.47
CA LYS A 317 -89.64 -0.57 31.39
C LYS A 317 -89.93 -1.58 32.50
N THR A 318 -89.92 -2.88 32.19
CA THR A 318 -90.08 -3.95 33.19
C THR A 318 -88.88 -4.02 34.13
N VAL A 319 -87.67 -3.88 33.60
CA VAL A 319 -86.43 -3.90 34.40
C VAL A 319 -86.35 -2.69 35.34
N VAL A 320 -86.66 -1.50 34.85
CA VAL A 320 -86.73 -0.26 35.63
C VAL A 320 -87.71 -0.43 36.79
N PHE A 321 -88.91 -0.92 36.52
CA PHE A 321 -89.93 -1.14 37.54
C PHE A 321 -89.46 -2.13 38.63
N ASN A 322 -88.86 -3.26 38.24
CA ASN A 322 -88.38 -4.27 39.19
C ASN A 322 -87.23 -3.77 40.08
N LEU A 323 -86.36 -2.93 39.51
CA LEU A 323 -85.24 -2.35 40.24
C LEU A 323 -85.72 -1.23 41.19
N GLU A 324 -86.69 -0.42 40.79
CA GLU A 324 -87.31 0.60 41.65
C GLU A 324 -88.08 -0.03 42.82
N THR A 325 -88.81 -1.12 42.59
CA THR A 325 -89.48 -1.88 43.67
C THR A 325 -88.49 -2.55 44.62
N SER A 326 -87.27 -2.82 44.16
CA SER A 326 -86.17 -3.33 44.97
C SER A 326 -85.39 -2.22 45.70
N GLY A 327 -85.82 -0.96 45.59
CA GLY A 327 -85.28 0.17 46.35
C GLY A 327 -84.13 0.93 45.67
N PHE A 328 -83.81 0.67 44.40
CA PHE A 328 -82.76 1.39 43.66
C PHE A 328 -83.31 2.67 43.01
N LYS A 329 -82.56 3.78 43.08
CA LYS A 329 -82.84 4.99 42.32
C LYS A 329 -82.27 4.87 40.91
N ILE A 330 -83.11 4.89 39.89
CA ILE A 330 -82.68 4.64 38.50
C ILE A 330 -82.67 5.93 37.69
N CYS A 331 -81.60 6.12 36.92
CA CYS A 331 -81.52 7.11 35.85
C CYS A 331 -81.74 6.44 34.51
N TRP A 332 -82.82 6.80 33.83
CA TRP A 332 -83.13 6.38 32.48
C TRP A 332 -83.30 7.62 31.58
N PRO A 333 -82.33 7.90 30.70
CA PRO A 333 -82.25 9.17 29.98
C PRO A 333 -83.51 9.62 29.23
N PRO A 334 -84.23 8.74 28.51
CA PRO A 334 -85.45 9.14 27.81
C PRO A 334 -86.60 9.57 28.74
N ARG A 335 -86.56 9.17 30.02
CA ARG A 335 -87.54 9.54 31.05
C ARG A 335 -87.09 10.74 31.86
N ASP A 336 -85.80 10.77 32.20
CA ASP A 336 -85.28 11.64 33.26
C ASP A 336 -84.53 12.88 32.73
N PHE A 337 -84.27 12.99 31.41
CA PHE A 337 -83.66 14.15 30.77
C PHE A 337 -84.48 14.67 29.58
N ASN A 338 -84.33 15.95 29.26
CA ASN A 338 -85.02 16.54 28.11
C ASN A 338 -84.24 16.28 26.82
N VAL A 339 -84.95 16.21 25.69
CA VAL A 339 -84.35 16.04 24.37
C VAL A 339 -83.49 17.27 24.05
N GLY A 340 -82.19 17.05 23.85
CA GLY A 340 -81.21 18.10 23.53
C GLY A 340 -80.24 18.46 24.66
N ASP A 341 -80.44 17.93 25.87
CA ASP A 341 -79.50 18.13 26.98
C ASP A 341 -78.24 17.28 26.80
N VAL A 342 -77.06 17.91 26.93
CA VAL A 342 -75.76 17.21 26.86
C VAL A 342 -75.31 16.84 28.27
N HIS A 343 -75.30 15.55 28.57
CA HIS A 343 -74.82 15.02 29.85
C HIS A 343 -73.61 14.11 29.64
N VAL A 344 -72.51 14.40 30.36
CA VAL A 344 -71.32 13.54 30.40
C VAL A 344 -71.51 12.54 31.54
N VAL A 345 -71.87 11.30 31.19
CA VAL A 345 -72.05 10.22 32.16
C VAL A 345 -70.68 9.64 32.52
N LYS A 346 -70.21 9.92 33.74
CA LYS A 346 -69.01 9.30 34.30
C LYS A 346 -69.40 8.01 35.01
N PHE A 347 -69.20 6.86 34.38
CA PHE A 347 -69.42 5.56 35.03
C PHE A 347 -68.29 5.26 36.02
N ARG A 348 -68.66 4.84 37.24
CA ARG A 348 -67.76 4.05 38.10
C ARG A 348 -67.89 2.58 37.68
N PRO A 349 -66.86 1.92 37.13
CA PRO A 349 -66.85 0.46 37.09
C PRO A 349 -66.79 -0.06 38.53
N LYS A 350 -67.62 -1.03 38.88
CA LYS A 350 -67.48 -1.79 40.14
C LYS A 350 -66.44 -2.88 39.96
#